data_AF-A0A2V7XHL4-F1
#
_entry.id   AF-A0A2V7XHL4-F1
#
_cell.length_a   1.000
_cell.length_b   1.000
_cell.length_c   1.000
_cell.angle_alpha   90.00
_cell.angle_beta   90.00
_cell.angle_gamma   90.00
#
_symmetry.space_group_name_H-M   'P 1'
#
loop_
_entity.id
_entity.type
_entity.pdbx_description
1 polymer ?
#
loop_
_entity_poly.entity_id
_entity_poly.type
_entity_poly.pdbx_seq_one_letter_code
_entity_poly.pdbx_strand_id
1 'polypeptide(L)'
;MTSPPPSRPFSAHLKELVGHSAIYGSQDVAAQAVNLLLTPLYTAILSAADYGVIAILFTFSTVSKVVFRMGLDAGFFRIYYDLDSGEERARLAGTVALFAAAVSS
;
A
#
# COMPACT_ATOMS: atom_id res chain seq x y z
N MET A 1 -25.04 13.18 43.84
CA MET A 1 -26.00 12.90 42.74
C MET A 1 -25.33 13.24 41.42
N THR A 2 -24.60 12.30 40.82
CA THR A 2 -24.17 12.38 39.42
C THR A 2 -24.46 11.03 38.81
N SER A 3 -25.51 10.96 37.99
CA SER A 3 -25.95 9.75 37.31
C SER A 3 -24.85 9.24 36.38
N PRO A 4 -24.67 7.91 36.24
CA PRO A 4 -23.74 7.36 35.26
C PRO A 4 -24.19 7.76 33.84
N PRO A 5 -23.25 8.03 32.92
CA PRO A 5 -23.58 8.38 31.55
C PRO A 5 -24.33 7.23 30.86
N PRO A 6 -25.30 7.54 29.97
CA PRO A 6 -26.03 6.51 29.24
C PRO A 6 -25.06 5.66 28.41
N SER A 7 -25.15 4.34 28.56
CA SER A 7 -24.40 3.38 27.75
C SER A 7 -24.81 3.55 26.28
N ARG A 8 -23.88 4.04 25.46
CA ARG A 8 -24.11 4.14 24.01
C ARG A 8 -24.44 2.73 23.47
N PRO A 9 -25.46 2.59 22.61
CA PRO A 9 -25.86 1.27 22.14
C PRO A 9 -24.68 0.62 21.42
N PHE A 10 -24.47 -0.68 21.66
CA PHE A 10 -23.40 -1.48 21.05
C PHE A 10 -23.40 -1.39 19.52
N SER A 11 -24.58 -1.20 18.91
CA SER A 11 -24.75 -0.95 17.48
C SER A 11 -24.06 0.31 16.98
N ALA A 12 -23.93 1.37 17.80
CA ALA A 12 -23.20 2.58 17.43
C ALA A 12 -21.69 2.32 17.32
N HIS A 13 -21.11 1.52 18.22
CA HIS A 13 -19.70 1.13 18.17
C HIS A 13 -19.39 0.22 16.97
N LEU A 14 -20.27 -0.73 16.66
CA LEU A 14 -20.14 -1.56 15.47
C LEU A 14 -20.19 -0.73 14.19
N LYS A 15 -21.05 0.29 14.12
CA LYS A 15 -21.18 1.16 12.96
C LYS A 15 -19.93 2.04 12.75
N GLU A 16 -19.30 2.49 13.84
CA GLU A 16 -18.05 3.25 13.82
C GLU A 16 -16.86 2.36 13.40
N LEU A 17 -16.77 1.14 13.93
CA LEU A 17 -15.76 0.15 13.54
C LEU A 17 -15.88 -0.28 12.07
N VAL A 18 -17.12 -0.53 11.61
CA VAL A 18 -17.39 -0.86 10.20
C VAL A 18 -17.14 0.35 9.32
N GLY A 19 -17.45 1.58 9.76
CA GLY A 19 -17.11 2.80 9.02
C GLY A 19 -15.61 2.97 8.80
N HIS A 20 -14.79 2.77 9.84
CA HIS A 20 -13.33 2.87 9.73
C HIS A 20 -12.75 1.69 8.93
N SER A 21 -13.24 0.46 9.14
CA SER A 21 -12.80 -0.73 8.39
C SER A 21 -13.24 -0.68 6.92
N ALA A 22 -14.38 -0.07 6.63
CA ALA A 22 -14.85 0.14 5.27
C ALA A 22 -13.96 1.14 4.53
N ILE A 23 -13.50 2.22 5.16
CA ILE A 23 -12.65 3.21 4.47
C ILE A 23 -11.29 2.61 4.11
N TYR A 24 -10.62 1.91 5.02
CA TYR A 24 -9.30 1.33 4.76
C TYR A 24 -9.35 -0.02 4.02
N GLY A 25 -10.34 -0.86 4.32
CA GLY A 25 -10.55 -2.14 3.65
C GLY A 25 -11.20 -2.01 2.28
N SER A 26 -11.94 -0.93 2.00
CA SER A 26 -12.58 -0.73 0.69
C SER A 26 -11.57 -0.68 -0.45
N GLN A 27 -10.35 -0.19 -0.25
CA GLN A 27 -9.37 -0.15 -1.34
C GLN A 27 -8.98 -1.56 -1.80
N ASP A 28 -8.58 -2.41 -0.85
CA ASP A 28 -8.14 -3.78 -1.14
C ASP A 28 -9.33 -4.70 -1.50
N VAL A 29 -10.45 -4.55 -0.79
CA VAL A 29 -11.69 -5.30 -1.07
C VAL A 29 -12.33 -4.85 -2.38
N ALA A 30 -12.29 -3.56 -2.75
CA ALA A 30 -12.77 -3.12 -4.05
C ALA A 30 -11.84 -3.61 -5.16
N ALA A 31 -10.51 -3.59 -4.97
CA ALA A 31 -9.58 -4.17 -5.93
C ALA A 31 -9.82 -5.69 -6.11
N GLN A 32 -10.04 -6.43 -5.02
CA GLN A 32 -10.42 -7.83 -5.07
C GLN A 32 -11.79 -8.04 -5.71
N ALA A 33 -12.80 -7.24 -5.37
CA ALA A 33 -14.14 -7.35 -5.94
C ALA A 33 -14.13 -7.06 -7.44
N VAL A 34 -13.40 -6.02 -7.87
CA VAL A 34 -13.17 -5.72 -9.29
C VAL A 34 -12.42 -6.87 -9.95
N ASN A 35 -11.36 -7.41 -9.37
CA ASN A 35 -10.68 -8.60 -9.90
C ASN A 35 -11.61 -9.83 -10.00
N LEU A 36 -12.47 -10.04 -9.02
CA LEU A 36 -13.40 -11.17 -8.98
C LEU A 36 -14.53 -11.01 -9.99
N LEU A 37 -14.93 -9.77 -10.31
CA LEU A 37 -15.88 -9.42 -11.36
C LEU A 37 -15.24 -9.43 -12.76
N LEU A 38 -13.95 -9.08 -12.82
CA LEU A 38 -13.12 -9.13 -14.02
C LEU A 38 -12.72 -10.56 -14.38
N THR A 39 -12.63 -11.48 -13.43
CA THR A 39 -12.30 -12.90 -13.70
C THR A 39 -13.29 -13.56 -14.68
N PRO A 40 -14.63 -13.49 -14.49
CA PRO A 40 -15.61 -14.00 -15.46
C PRO A 40 -15.72 -13.11 -16.71
N LEU A 41 -15.49 -11.81 -16.60
CA LEU A 41 -15.54 -10.89 -17.74
C LEU A 41 -14.36 -11.07 -18.71
N TYR A 42 -13.15 -11.35 -18.19
CA TYR A 42 -11.94 -11.60 -18.97
C TYR A 42 -11.93 -13.00 -19.59
N THR A 43 -12.42 -14.03 -18.88
CA THR A 43 -12.52 -15.39 -19.44
C THR A 43 -13.55 -15.51 -20.56
N ALA A 44 -14.54 -14.62 -20.61
CA ALA A 44 -15.57 -14.62 -21.65
C ALA A 44 -15.19 -13.84 -22.93
N ILE A 45 -14.21 -12.93 -22.88
CA ILE A 45 -13.99 -11.94 -23.95
C ILE A 45 -12.55 -11.95 -24.54
N LEU A 46 -11.49 -12.31 -23.79
CA LEU A 46 -10.09 -12.25 -24.26
C LEU A 46 -9.35 -13.59 -24.10
N SER A 47 -8.62 -14.01 -25.14
CA SER A 47 -7.81 -15.25 -25.13
C SER A 47 -6.74 -15.23 -24.03
N ALA A 48 -6.39 -16.40 -23.47
CA ALA A 48 -5.43 -16.56 -22.38
C ALA A 48 -4.02 -15.94 -22.62
N ALA A 49 -3.69 -15.60 -23.87
CA ALA A 49 -2.41 -15.03 -24.26
C ALA A 49 -2.20 -13.60 -23.73
N ASP A 50 -3.22 -12.74 -23.76
CA ASP A 50 -3.09 -11.34 -23.33
C ASP A 50 -3.00 -11.22 -21.79
N TYR A 51 -3.61 -12.17 -21.07
CA TYR A 51 -3.53 -12.26 -19.61
C TYR A 51 -2.11 -12.64 -19.14
N GLY A 52 -1.45 -13.54 -19.89
CA GLY A 52 -0.05 -13.91 -19.61
C GLY A 52 0.90 -12.72 -19.72
N VAL A 53 0.71 -11.85 -20.73
CA VAL A 53 1.56 -10.67 -20.92
C VAL A 53 1.37 -9.67 -19.77
N ILE A 54 0.12 -9.35 -19.40
CA ILE A 54 -0.16 -8.43 -18.29
C ILE A 54 0.34 -9.00 -16.97
N ALA A 55 0.12 -10.29 -16.71
CA ALA A 55 0.61 -10.95 -15.51
C ALA A 55 2.14 -10.90 -15.41
N ILE A 56 2.86 -11.18 -16.51
CA ILE A 56 4.32 -11.08 -16.56
C ILE A 56 4.78 -9.64 -16.30
N LEU A 57 4.13 -8.63 -16.90
CA LEU A 57 4.45 -7.22 -16.65
C LEU A 57 4.21 -6.82 -15.19
N PHE A 58 3.13 -7.31 -14.57
CA PHE A 58 2.82 -7.05 -13.16
C PHE A 58 3.81 -7.73 -12.22
N THR A 59 4.13 -9.01 -12.46
CA THR A 59 5.16 -9.75 -11.73
C THR A 59 6.52 -9.08 -11.87
N PHE A 60 6.91 -8.70 -13.10
CA PHE A 60 8.15 -7.98 -13.37
C PHE A 60 8.19 -6.65 -12.63
N SER A 61 7.09 -5.88 -12.63
CA SER A 61 6.99 -4.62 -11.89
C SER A 61 7.11 -4.83 -10.39
N THR A 62 6.44 -5.85 -9.85
CA THR A 62 6.51 -6.22 -8.42
C THR A 62 7.93 -6.60 -8.02
N VAL A 63 8.57 -7.50 -8.77
CA VAL A 63 9.96 -7.92 -8.51
C VAL A 63 10.91 -6.73 -8.63
N SER A 64 10.75 -5.90 -9.66
CA SER A 64 11.55 -4.69 -9.84
C SER A 64 11.44 -3.76 -8.64
N LYS A 65 10.24 -3.50 -8.12
CA LYS A 65 10.03 -2.69 -6.91
C LYS A 65 10.79 -3.25 -5.70
N VAL A 66 10.77 -4.57 -5.50
CA VAL A 66 11.51 -5.22 -4.40
C VAL A 66 13.02 -5.03 -4.57
N VAL A 67 13.55 -5.25 -5.78
CA VAL A 67 14.98 -5.06 -6.08
C VAL A 67 15.39 -3.60 -5.87
N PHE A 68 14.60 -2.65 -6.39
CA PHE A 68 14.81 -1.22 -6.18
C PHE A 68 14.81 -0.87 -4.69
N ARG A 69 13.87 -1.42 -3.91
CA ARG A 69 13.80 -1.16 -2.48
C ARG A 69 15.04 -1.66 -1.75
N MET A 70 15.48 -2.88 -2.03
CA MET A 70 16.71 -3.44 -1.44
C MET A 70 17.95 -2.61 -1.81
N GLY A 71 18.06 -2.18 -3.07
CA GLY A 71 19.16 -1.31 -3.52
C GLY A 71 19.13 0.06 -2.85
N LEU A 72 17.94 0.64 -2.68
CA LEU A 72 17.73 1.91 -1.99
C LEU A 72 18.15 1.80 -0.51
N ASP A 73 17.72 0.75 0.19
CA ASP A 73 18.08 0.54 1.60
C ASP A 73 19.60 0.34 1.75
N ALA A 74 20.23 -0.47 0.89
CA ALA A 74 21.68 -0.70 0.91
C ALA A 74 22.50 0.58 0.58
N GLY A 75 22.09 1.32 -0.45
CA GLY A 75 22.73 2.58 -0.83
C GLY A 75 22.54 3.66 0.23
N PHE A 76 21.35 3.73 0.83
CA PHE A 76 21.06 4.63 1.94
C PHE A 76 21.98 4.38 3.13
N PHE A 77 22.12 3.12 3.58
CA PHE A 77 23.02 2.81 4.69
C PHE A 77 24.47 3.17 4.38
N ARG A 78 24.96 2.84 3.18
CA ARG A 78 26.34 3.18 2.78
C ARG A 78 26.60 4.68 2.87
N ILE A 79 25.74 5.50 2.27
CA ILE A 79 25.92 6.96 2.27
C ILE A 79 25.67 7.52 3.68
N TYR A 80 24.70 7.00 4.41
CA TYR A 80 24.39 7.45 5.78
C TYR A 80 25.58 7.29 6.73
N TYR A 81 26.34 6.20 6.61
CA TYR A 81 27.55 5.97 7.42
C TYR A 81 28.75 6.81 6.98
N ASP A 82 28.84 7.19 5.71
CA ASP A 82 29.90 8.07 5.18
C ASP A 82 29.69 9.57 5.52
N LEU A 83 28.49 9.97 5.96
CA LEU A 83 28.19 11.36 6.34
C LEU A 83 28.54 11.62 7.82
N ASP A 84 29.37 12.62 8.08
CA ASP A 84 29.81 13.00 9.44
C ASP A 84 28.81 13.93 10.17
N SER A 85 27.95 14.64 9.43
CA SER A 85 27.02 15.64 9.98
C SER A 85 25.58 15.10 10.10
N GLY A 86 24.92 15.40 11.23
CA GLY A 86 23.52 15.01 11.48
C GLY A 86 22.53 15.69 10.52
N GLU A 87 22.85 16.89 10.03
CA GLU A 87 22.01 17.67 9.13
C GLU A 87 22.00 17.08 7.71
N GLU A 88 23.16 16.62 7.22
CA GLU A 88 23.28 15.95 5.92
C GLU A 88 22.56 14.59 5.91
N ARG A 89 22.66 13.85 7.02
CA ARG A 89 21.92 12.59 7.21
C ARG A 89 20.40 12.80 7.17
N ALA A 90 19.91 13.86 7.82
CA ALA A 90 18.49 14.22 7.80
C ALA A 90 18.01 14.63 6.39
N ARG A 91 18.85 15.36 5.65
CA ARG A 91 18.56 15.75 4.26
C ARG A 91 18.50 14.54 3.33
N LEU A 92 19.46 13.61 3.43
CA LEU A 92 19.46 12.35 2.67
C LEU A 92 18.21 11.53 2.97
N ALA A 93 17.89 11.34 4.26
CA ALA A 93 16.70 10.59 4.68
C ALA A 93 15.41 11.24 4.16
N GLY A 94 15.30 12.57 4.22
CA GLY A 94 14.16 13.31 3.70
C GLY A 94 13.99 13.15 2.18
N THR A 95 15.06 13.27 1.40
CA THR A 95 15.01 13.08 -0.06
C THR A 95 14.65 11.64 -0.44
N VAL A 96 15.25 10.65 0.23
CA VAL A 96 14.94 9.23 -0.01
C VAL A 96 13.51 8.89 0.40
N ALA A 97 13.00 9.43 1.51
CA ALA A 97 11.62 9.25 1.94
C ALA A 97 10.61 9.87 0.97
N LEU A 98 10.86 11.09 0.48
CA LEU A 98 10.02 11.74 -0.53
C LEU A 98 9.98 10.96 -1.84
N PHE A 99 11.15 10.48 -2.31
CA PHE A 99 11.23 9.64 -3.49
C PHE A 99 10.47 8.32 -3.33
N ALA A 100 10.63 7.66 -2.18
CA ALA A 100 9.91 6.42 -1.88
C ALA A 100 8.39 6.62 -1.79
N ALA A 101 7.93 7.75 -1.24
CA ALA A 101 6.52 8.11 -1.18
C ALA A 101 5.94 8.34 -2.58
N ALA A 102 6.66 9.03 -3.47
CA ALA A 102 6.24 9.28 -4.85
C ALA A 102 6.12 7.98 -5.67
N VAL A 103 7.00 7.00 -5.44
CA VAL A 103 6.96 5.69 -6.12
C VAL A 103 5.85 4.78 -5.57
N SER A 104 5.43 5.00 -4.33
CA SER A 104 4.40 4.19 -3.65
C SER A 104 2.98 4.77 -3.79
N SER A 105 2.83 5.97 -4.37
CA SER A 105 1.55 6.65 -4.61
C SER A 105 0.95 6.32 -5.97
#